data_AF-A0A3D3Q6R2-F1
#
_entry.id   AF-A0A3D3Q6R2-F1
#
_cell.length_a   1.000
_cell.length_b   1.000
_cell.length_c   1.000
_cell.angle_alpha   90.00
_cell.angle_beta   90.00
_cell.angle_gamma   90.00
#
_symmetry.space_group_name_H-M   'P 1'
#
loop_
_entity.id
_entity.type
_entity.pdbx_description
1 polymer ?
#
loop_
_entity_poly.entity_id
_entity_poly.type
_entity_poly.pdbx_seq_one_letter_code
_entity_poly.pdbx_strand_id
1 'polypeptide(L)'
;MSPVLRGPILWTTERSFVRRLITEHPIGRRIAERFVAGDSLEAGMAAARDLDAAGIRAMLDHLGENVSSPAQAAAAADGYVAALKRIRESPEFGSNISVKLTQLGLDLGAATCQENMERVLQVAGEAEPILVMIDMEAREYVDRTLQVYLALRERYPNVGVCLQAYLFRTAEDVRRIAGRRAIVRMAKGAYLEPKDVAYQRMPDIRRNYARLAATLLSAGSTVHFATHDPRLVHGAARYVTRRGVPRERFEFQLLNGVRRDIQAELVAQGQPVRVYIPYGTQWYPYLTRRLAERPANVYFFLSNAVRR
;
A
#
# COMPACT_ATOMS: atom_id res chain seq x y z
N MET A 1 6.71 18.45 -3.73
CA MET A 1 7.20 18.67 -5.11
C MET A 1 6.29 19.69 -5.77
N SER A 2 6.80 20.47 -6.73
CA SER A 2 5.88 21.19 -7.62
C SER A 2 5.14 20.13 -8.44
N PRO A 3 3.82 20.27 -8.66
CA PRO A 3 3.03 19.37 -9.50
C PRO A 3 3.60 19.18 -10.93
N VAL A 4 4.48 20.09 -11.35
CA VAL A 4 4.94 20.25 -12.75
C VAL A 4 5.75 19.07 -13.27
N LEU A 5 6.49 18.33 -12.42
CA LEU A 5 7.33 17.22 -12.88
C LEU A 5 6.65 15.84 -12.83
N ARG A 6 5.55 15.68 -12.07
CA ARG A 6 4.91 14.37 -11.89
C ARG A 6 4.15 13.93 -13.14
N GLY A 7 3.37 14.83 -13.74
CA GLY A 7 2.60 14.57 -14.97
C GLY A 7 3.48 14.16 -16.15
N PRO A 8 4.54 14.93 -16.50
CA PRO A 8 5.44 14.57 -17.60
C PRO A 8 6.15 13.23 -17.43
N ILE A 9 6.54 12.85 -16.20
CA ILE A 9 7.19 11.56 -15.94
C ILE A 9 6.22 10.40 -16.18
N LEU A 10 5.00 10.48 -15.62
CA LEU A 10 3.98 9.44 -15.80
C LEU A 10 3.64 9.26 -17.29
N TRP A 11 3.37 10.37 -17.99
CA TRP A 11 3.07 10.37 -19.43
C TRP A 11 4.19 9.77 -20.29
N THR A 12 5.45 10.04 -19.95
CA THR A 12 6.60 9.48 -20.69
C THR A 12 6.77 7.98 -20.44
N THR A 13 6.53 7.53 -19.20
CA THR A 13 6.64 6.11 -18.84
C THR A 13 5.47 5.26 -19.34
N GLU A 14 4.33 5.84 -19.69
CA GLU A 14 3.20 5.12 -20.28
C GLU A 14 3.43 4.76 -21.77
N ARG A 15 4.46 5.32 -22.42
CA ARG A 15 4.80 4.99 -23.82
C ARG A 15 5.35 3.57 -23.95
N SER A 16 4.78 2.78 -24.87
CA SER A 16 5.11 1.37 -25.11
C SER A 16 6.61 1.10 -25.36
N PHE A 17 7.30 2.00 -26.05
CA PHE A 17 8.76 1.91 -26.28
C PHE A 17 9.59 2.07 -25.00
N VAL A 18 9.20 2.99 -24.11
CA VAL A 18 9.88 3.23 -22.82
C VAL A 18 9.62 2.06 -21.87
N ARG A 19 8.39 1.52 -21.88
CA ARG A 19 8.05 0.27 -21.19
C ARG A 19 8.97 -0.86 -21.61
N ARG A 20 9.07 -1.10 -22.92
CA ARG A 20 9.90 -2.16 -23.48
C ARG A 20 11.37 -2.04 -23.08
N LEU A 21 11.95 -0.84 -23.18
CA LEU A 21 13.34 -0.58 -22.77
C LEU A 21 13.60 -0.86 -21.28
N ILE A 22 12.66 -0.52 -20.40
CA ILE A 22 12.82 -0.72 -18.95
C ILE A 22 12.57 -2.19 -18.56
N THR A 23 11.63 -2.88 -19.22
CA THR A 23 11.30 -4.28 -18.91
C THR A 23 12.27 -5.28 -19.53
N GLU A 24 12.84 -4.98 -20.69
CA GLU A 24 13.72 -5.90 -21.42
C GLU A 24 15.22 -5.67 -21.14
N HIS A 25 15.60 -4.52 -20.55
CA HIS A 25 17.01 -4.21 -20.29
C HIS A 25 17.44 -4.57 -18.85
N PRO A 26 18.60 -5.23 -18.64
CA PRO A 26 19.08 -5.67 -17.31
C PRO A 26 19.18 -4.57 -16.25
N ILE A 27 19.47 -3.33 -16.67
CA ILE A 27 19.56 -2.16 -15.77
C ILE A 27 18.18 -1.80 -15.20
N GLY A 28 17.12 -1.84 -16.02
CA GLY A 28 15.75 -1.59 -15.56
C GLY A 28 15.29 -2.64 -14.55
N ARG A 29 15.66 -3.91 -14.79
CA ARG A 29 15.39 -5.03 -13.88
C ARG A 29 16.11 -4.89 -12.54
N ARG A 30 17.41 -4.56 -12.53
CA ARG A 30 18.18 -4.31 -11.30
C ARG A 30 17.61 -3.18 -10.44
N ILE A 31 17.02 -2.16 -11.07
CA ILE A 31 16.37 -1.07 -10.33
C ILE A 31 15.01 -1.51 -9.79
N ALA A 32 14.26 -2.31 -10.55
CA ALA A 32 13.01 -2.90 -10.08
C ALA A 32 13.23 -3.79 -8.85
N GLU A 33 14.29 -4.61 -8.83
CA GLU A 33 14.71 -5.49 -7.72
C GLU A 33 14.94 -4.71 -6.40
N ARG A 34 15.21 -3.41 -6.46
CA ARG A 34 15.30 -2.58 -5.24
C ARG A 34 13.94 -2.39 -4.56
N PHE A 35 12.86 -2.35 -5.33
CA PHE A 35 11.51 -1.97 -4.87
C PHE A 35 10.51 -3.12 -4.92
N VAL A 36 10.82 -4.19 -5.66
CA VAL A 36 10.00 -5.38 -5.88
C VAL A 36 10.85 -6.58 -5.49
N ALA A 37 10.31 -7.49 -4.68
CA ALA A 37 11.07 -8.62 -4.17
C ALA A 37 11.44 -9.64 -5.25
N GLY A 38 10.62 -9.74 -6.30
CA GLY A 38 10.83 -10.62 -7.44
C GLY A 38 9.52 -10.96 -8.12
N ASP A 39 9.60 -11.85 -9.11
CA ASP A 39 8.45 -12.23 -9.95
C ASP A 39 7.58 -13.35 -9.33
N SER A 40 7.92 -13.87 -8.14
CA SER A 40 7.24 -15.01 -7.50
C SER A 40 6.86 -14.77 -6.03
N LEU A 41 5.90 -15.55 -5.54
CA LEU A 41 5.51 -15.56 -4.12
C LEU A 41 6.69 -15.93 -3.22
N GLU A 42 7.51 -16.91 -3.59
CA GLU A 42 8.68 -17.31 -2.80
C GLU A 42 9.71 -16.19 -2.69
N ALA A 43 9.89 -15.36 -3.72
CA ALA A 43 10.73 -14.17 -3.61
C ALA A 43 10.16 -13.16 -2.60
N GLY A 44 8.83 -12.97 -2.59
CA GLY A 44 8.14 -12.18 -1.58
C GLY A 44 8.32 -12.73 -0.17
N MET A 45 8.21 -14.05 0.01
CA MET A 45 8.41 -14.75 1.29
C MET A 45 9.87 -14.67 1.77
N ALA A 46 10.85 -14.79 0.87
CA ALA A 46 12.25 -14.61 1.20
C ALA A 46 12.54 -13.19 1.70
N ALA A 47 12.02 -12.17 1.01
CA ALA A 47 12.14 -10.79 1.46
C ALA A 47 11.42 -10.54 2.80
N ALA A 48 10.30 -11.22 3.07
CA ALA A 48 9.61 -11.15 4.36
C ALA A 48 10.47 -11.74 5.50
N ARG A 49 11.14 -12.87 5.26
CA ARG A 49 12.08 -13.50 6.20
C ARG A 49 13.26 -12.59 6.53
N ASP A 50 13.84 -11.94 5.52
CA ASP A 50 14.94 -11.00 5.72
C ASP A 50 14.53 -9.79 6.58
N LEU A 51 13.30 -9.31 6.41
CA LEU A 51 12.75 -8.22 7.21
C LEU A 51 12.45 -8.64 8.65
N ASP A 52 11.92 -9.85 8.84
CA ASP A 52 11.65 -10.40 10.17
C ASP A 52 12.94 -10.52 11.00
N ALA A 53 14.04 -10.98 10.38
CA ALA A 53 15.36 -11.00 11.00
C ALA A 53 15.86 -9.60 11.43
N ALA A 54 15.32 -8.54 10.82
CA ALA A 54 15.58 -7.14 11.19
C ALA A 54 14.53 -6.55 12.15
N GLY A 55 13.62 -7.36 12.70
CA GLY A 55 12.54 -6.92 13.59
C GLY A 55 11.40 -6.17 12.88
N ILE A 56 11.25 -6.37 11.57
CA ILE A 56 10.28 -5.67 10.73
C ILE A 56 9.27 -6.69 10.17
N ARG A 57 7.98 -6.43 10.35
CA ARG A 57 6.93 -7.28 9.76
C ARG A 57 6.75 -7.00 8.27
N ALA A 58 6.20 -7.95 7.53
CA ALA A 58 5.93 -7.79 6.11
C ALA A 58 4.44 -7.58 5.79
N MET A 59 4.17 -6.90 4.67
CA MET A 59 2.90 -7.00 3.95
C MET A 59 3.17 -7.35 2.50
N LEU A 60 2.69 -8.49 2.03
CA LEU A 60 2.84 -8.92 0.65
C LEU A 60 1.78 -8.24 -0.24
N ASP A 61 2.20 -7.75 -1.41
CA ASP A 61 1.34 -7.20 -2.45
C ASP A 61 1.58 -7.96 -3.75
N HIS A 62 0.59 -8.76 -4.14
CA HIS A 62 0.62 -9.44 -5.43
C HIS A 62 0.30 -8.43 -6.53
N LEU A 63 1.31 -8.11 -7.34
CA LEU A 63 1.23 -7.06 -8.34
C LEU A 63 0.24 -7.41 -9.45
N GLY A 64 -0.80 -6.58 -9.55
CA GLY A 64 -1.70 -6.45 -10.69
C GLY A 64 -2.81 -5.44 -10.41
N GLU A 65 -3.50 -5.01 -11.46
CA GLU A 65 -4.63 -4.08 -11.38
C GLU A 65 -5.52 -4.20 -12.62
N ASN A 66 -6.77 -3.73 -12.52
CA ASN A 66 -7.71 -3.61 -13.64
C ASN A 66 -7.86 -4.88 -14.51
N VAL A 67 -8.31 -5.98 -13.91
CA VAL A 67 -8.62 -7.20 -14.68
C VAL A 67 -9.82 -6.98 -15.59
N SER A 68 -9.79 -7.59 -16.77
CA SER A 68 -10.80 -7.40 -17.83
C SER A 68 -11.74 -8.58 -17.99
N SER A 69 -11.63 -9.64 -17.19
CA SER A 69 -12.54 -10.78 -17.24
C SER A 69 -12.75 -11.46 -15.87
N PRO A 70 -13.91 -12.12 -15.65
CA PRO A 70 -14.16 -12.86 -14.41
C PRO A 70 -13.10 -13.94 -14.13
N ALA A 71 -12.59 -14.60 -15.17
CA ALA A 71 -11.53 -15.59 -15.04
C ALA A 71 -10.21 -14.99 -14.52
N GLN A 72 -9.84 -13.78 -14.97
CA GLN A 72 -8.67 -13.07 -14.45
C GLN A 72 -8.87 -12.64 -12.99
N ALA A 73 -10.07 -12.18 -12.63
CA ALA A 73 -10.41 -11.83 -11.24
C ALA A 73 -10.31 -13.04 -10.31
N ALA A 74 -10.84 -14.19 -10.75
CA ALA A 74 -10.77 -15.45 -10.01
C ALA A 74 -9.31 -15.92 -9.85
N ALA A 75 -8.50 -15.86 -10.90
CA ALA A 75 -7.07 -16.21 -10.85
C ALA A 75 -6.28 -15.28 -9.91
N ALA A 76 -6.61 -13.98 -9.85
CA ALA A 76 -6.01 -13.06 -8.89
C ALA A 76 -6.38 -13.43 -7.45
N ALA A 77 -7.65 -13.76 -7.19
CA ALA A 77 -8.10 -14.25 -5.89
C ALA A 77 -7.38 -15.55 -5.49
N ASP A 78 -7.19 -16.48 -6.43
CA ASP A 78 -6.43 -17.72 -6.21
C ASP A 78 -4.98 -17.42 -5.81
N GLY A 79 -4.35 -16.43 -6.46
CA GLY A 79 -3.00 -15.97 -6.10
C GLY A 79 -2.92 -15.44 -4.66
N TYR A 80 -3.92 -14.66 -4.21
CA TYR A 80 -3.99 -14.21 -2.82
C TYR A 80 -4.26 -15.35 -1.84
N VAL A 81 -5.14 -16.29 -2.19
CA VAL A 81 -5.38 -17.49 -1.38
C VAL A 81 -4.11 -18.32 -1.23
N ALA A 82 -3.34 -18.52 -2.30
CA ALA A 82 -2.05 -19.19 -2.26
C ALA A 82 -1.06 -18.47 -1.35
N ALA A 83 -0.99 -17.14 -1.44
CA ALA A 83 -0.14 -16.32 -0.56
C ALA A 83 -0.52 -16.47 0.92
N LEU A 84 -1.81 -16.43 1.25
CA LEU A 84 -2.30 -16.61 2.62
C LEU A 84 -1.94 -17.99 3.17
N LYS A 85 -2.16 -19.06 2.40
CA LYS A 85 -1.76 -20.43 2.80
C LYS A 85 -0.26 -20.52 3.05
N ARG A 86 0.53 -19.93 2.15
CA ARG A 86 1.99 -19.92 2.27
C ARG A 86 2.49 -19.12 3.48
N ILE A 87 1.84 -18.01 3.82
CA ILE A 87 2.12 -17.24 5.04
C ILE A 87 1.83 -18.09 6.28
N ARG A 88 0.73 -18.86 6.29
CA ARG A 88 0.36 -19.74 7.42
C ARG A 88 1.38 -20.85 7.67
N GLU A 89 2.11 -21.28 6.64
CA GLU A 89 3.23 -22.22 6.78
C GLU A 89 4.48 -21.58 7.40
N SER A 90 4.48 -20.26 7.61
CA SER A 90 5.59 -19.54 8.24
C SER A 90 5.06 -18.42 9.18
N PRO A 91 4.33 -18.80 10.25
CA PRO A 91 3.65 -17.86 11.14
C PRO A 91 4.62 -16.91 11.87
N GLU A 92 5.89 -17.28 12.00
CA GLU A 92 6.92 -16.50 12.67
C GLU A 92 7.10 -15.09 12.06
N PHE A 93 6.83 -14.91 10.76
CA PHE A 93 7.04 -13.61 10.08
C PHE A 93 5.89 -12.60 10.28
N GLY A 94 4.76 -13.02 10.84
CA GLY A 94 3.60 -12.15 11.11
C GLY A 94 3.14 -11.32 9.90
N SER A 95 3.16 -11.93 8.71
CA SER A 95 2.91 -11.27 7.43
C SER A 95 1.43 -11.01 7.18
N ASN A 96 1.13 -9.87 6.57
CA ASN A 96 -0.21 -9.50 6.09
C ASN A 96 -0.23 -9.47 4.55
N ILE A 97 -1.40 -9.28 3.95
CA ILE A 97 -1.51 -9.02 2.51
C ILE A 97 -2.20 -7.68 2.22
N SER A 98 -1.89 -7.11 1.05
CA SER A 98 -2.56 -5.96 0.47
C SER A 98 -3.26 -6.38 -0.82
N VAL A 99 -4.48 -5.90 -1.05
CA VAL A 99 -5.28 -6.21 -2.24
C VAL A 99 -5.78 -4.95 -2.92
N LYS A 100 -5.90 -4.99 -4.25
CA LYS A 100 -6.59 -3.94 -5.05
C LYS A 100 -7.89 -4.52 -5.58
N LEU A 101 -8.99 -3.82 -5.40
CA LEU A 101 -10.31 -4.37 -5.74
C LEU A 101 -10.51 -4.42 -7.25
N THR A 102 -9.88 -3.54 -8.03
CA THR A 102 -9.90 -3.66 -9.50
C THR A 102 -9.25 -4.95 -9.98
N GLN A 103 -8.30 -5.53 -9.23
CA GLN A 103 -7.71 -6.83 -9.54
C GLN A 103 -8.65 -7.99 -9.19
N LEU A 104 -9.57 -7.78 -8.24
CA LEU A 104 -10.60 -8.74 -7.83
C LEU A 104 -11.92 -8.59 -8.62
N GLY A 105 -11.96 -7.70 -9.62
CA GLY A 105 -13.11 -7.55 -10.51
C GLY A 105 -14.05 -6.39 -10.17
N LEU A 106 -13.61 -5.35 -9.46
CA LEU A 106 -14.44 -4.17 -9.16
C LEU A 106 -15.05 -3.50 -10.40
N ASP A 107 -14.34 -3.50 -11.51
CA ASP A 107 -14.82 -2.97 -12.80
C ASP A 107 -15.74 -3.93 -13.56
N LEU A 108 -15.78 -5.21 -13.16
CA LEU A 108 -16.70 -6.20 -13.70
C LEU A 108 -18.05 -6.19 -12.96
N GLY A 109 -18.06 -5.68 -11.73
CA GLY A 109 -19.25 -5.51 -10.91
C GLY A 109 -18.99 -5.76 -9.43
N ALA A 110 -19.80 -5.12 -8.58
CA ALA A 110 -19.67 -5.24 -7.13
C ALA A 110 -19.83 -6.70 -6.64
N ALA A 111 -20.74 -7.48 -7.24
CA ALA A 111 -20.97 -8.88 -6.88
C ALA A 111 -19.71 -9.74 -7.14
N THR A 112 -19.15 -9.70 -8.35
CA THR A 112 -17.93 -10.43 -8.70
C THR A 112 -16.75 -10.03 -7.81
N CYS A 113 -16.61 -8.75 -7.50
CA CYS A 113 -15.58 -8.26 -6.58
C CYS A 113 -15.78 -8.79 -5.16
N GLN A 114 -17.01 -8.77 -4.65
CA GLN A 114 -17.33 -9.25 -3.31
C GLN A 114 -17.12 -10.76 -3.18
N GLU A 115 -17.57 -11.56 -4.16
CA GLU A 115 -17.34 -13.01 -4.18
C GLU A 115 -15.85 -13.35 -4.11
N ASN A 116 -15.02 -12.70 -4.92
CA ASN A 116 -13.57 -12.91 -4.88
C ASN A 116 -12.93 -12.42 -3.58
N MET A 117 -13.38 -11.29 -3.05
CA MET A 117 -12.87 -10.78 -1.78
C MET A 117 -13.26 -11.68 -0.60
N GLU A 118 -14.47 -12.23 -0.58
CA GLU A 118 -14.93 -13.18 0.45
C GLU A 118 -14.10 -14.46 0.43
N ARG A 119 -13.74 -15.00 -0.74
CA ARG A 119 -12.84 -16.15 -0.87
C ARG A 119 -11.48 -15.88 -0.20
N VAL A 120 -10.91 -14.69 -0.44
CA VAL A 120 -9.64 -14.27 0.18
C VAL A 120 -9.80 -14.09 1.70
N LEU A 121 -10.86 -13.39 2.13
CA LEU A 121 -11.10 -13.11 3.55
C LEU A 121 -11.43 -14.36 4.37
N GLN A 122 -12.11 -15.35 3.78
CA GLN A 122 -12.40 -16.61 4.44
C GLN A 122 -11.12 -17.34 4.84
N VAL A 123 -10.15 -17.47 3.92
CA VAL A 123 -8.85 -18.10 4.21
C VAL A 123 -8.01 -17.23 5.15
N ALA A 124 -8.09 -15.90 5.01
CA ALA A 124 -7.39 -14.98 5.91
C ALA A 124 -7.93 -15.05 7.35
N GLY A 125 -9.22 -15.36 7.52
CA GLY A 125 -9.91 -15.42 8.80
C GLY A 125 -9.91 -16.80 9.50
N GLU A 126 -9.27 -17.83 8.94
CA GLU A 126 -9.04 -19.10 9.63
C GLU A 126 -8.18 -18.90 10.92
N ALA A 127 -7.92 -19.97 11.69
CA ALA A 127 -7.17 -19.91 12.95
C ALA A 127 -5.92 -19.01 12.86
N GLU A 128 -5.74 -18.06 13.77
CA GLU A 128 -4.75 -16.96 13.63
C GLU A 128 -5.03 -16.05 12.42
N PRO A 129 -5.91 -15.04 12.59
CA PRO A 129 -6.33 -14.19 11.48
C PRO A 129 -5.19 -13.35 10.89
N ILE A 130 -5.03 -13.41 9.57
CA ILE A 130 -4.13 -12.56 8.80
C ILE A 130 -4.90 -11.32 8.35
N LEU A 131 -4.34 -10.12 8.53
CA LEU A 131 -4.98 -8.89 8.06
C LEU A 131 -4.89 -8.77 6.54
N VAL A 132 -6.04 -8.53 5.91
CA VAL A 132 -6.16 -8.15 4.50
C VAL A 132 -6.42 -6.65 4.43
N MET A 133 -5.46 -5.90 3.90
CA MET A 133 -5.61 -4.46 3.69
C MET A 133 -6.11 -4.16 2.28
N ILE A 134 -7.27 -3.54 2.16
CA ILE A 134 -7.77 -3.04 0.88
C ILE A 134 -7.03 -1.73 0.55
N ASP A 135 -6.21 -1.75 -0.49
CA ASP A 135 -5.57 -0.55 -1.01
C ASP A 135 -6.60 0.37 -1.67
N MET A 136 -6.39 1.68 -1.52
CA MET A 136 -7.24 2.69 -2.13
C MET A 136 -6.66 3.14 -3.46
N GLU A 137 -7.43 2.93 -4.51
CA GLU A 137 -7.08 3.25 -5.89
C GLU A 137 -7.41 4.71 -6.21
N ALA A 138 -7.51 5.07 -7.50
CA ALA A 138 -7.84 6.44 -7.93
C ALA A 138 -9.24 6.87 -7.44
N ARG A 139 -9.52 8.18 -7.46
CA ARG A 139 -10.75 8.75 -6.85
C ARG A 139 -12.05 8.10 -7.31
N GLU A 140 -12.12 7.65 -8.56
CA GLU A 140 -13.29 7.02 -9.20
C GLU A 140 -13.63 5.64 -8.62
N TYR A 141 -12.73 5.07 -7.82
CA TYR A 141 -12.91 3.81 -7.13
C TYR A 141 -13.34 3.99 -5.67
N VAL A 142 -13.14 5.16 -5.08
CA VAL A 142 -13.29 5.37 -3.62
C VAL A 142 -14.67 4.92 -3.11
N ASP A 143 -15.76 5.37 -3.75
CA ASP A 143 -17.10 5.03 -3.28
C ASP A 143 -17.39 3.52 -3.35
N ARG A 144 -17.04 2.88 -4.49
CA ARG A 144 -17.22 1.44 -4.70
C ARG A 144 -16.36 0.63 -3.72
N THR A 145 -15.12 1.06 -3.48
CA THR A 145 -14.21 0.43 -2.52
C THR A 145 -14.73 0.52 -1.08
N LEU A 146 -15.20 1.70 -0.66
CA LEU A 146 -15.75 1.87 0.68
C LEU A 146 -17.05 1.10 0.86
N GLN A 147 -17.89 0.98 -0.16
CA GLN A 147 -19.09 0.15 -0.12
C GLN A 147 -18.74 -1.33 0.10
N VAL A 148 -17.78 -1.87 -0.66
CA VAL A 148 -17.30 -3.26 -0.49
C VAL A 148 -16.70 -3.48 0.90
N TYR A 149 -15.83 -2.57 1.36
CA TYR A 149 -15.24 -2.65 2.70
C TYR A 149 -16.30 -2.65 3.81
N LEU A 150 -17.27 -1.74 3.76
CA LEU A 150 -18.32 -1.64 4.78
C LEU A 150 -19.23 -2.87 4.82
N ALA A 151 -19.51 -3.49 3.66
CA ALA A 151 -20.29 -4.72 3.58
C ALA A 151 -19.56 -5.95 4.15
N LEU A 152 -18.22 -5.94 4.14
CA LEU A 152 -17.38 -7.08 4.56
C LEU A 152 -16.90 -6.98 6.01
N ARG A 153 -16.59 -5.77 6.50
CA ARG A 153 -15.99 -5.57 7.83
C ARG A 153 -16.82 -6.10 9.01
N GLU A 154 -18.14 -6.24 8.87
CA GLU A 154 -18.99 -6.79 9.93
C GLU A 154 -18.86 -8.31 10.05
N ARG A 155 -18.52 -8.99 8.94
CA ARG A 155 -18.31 -10.45 8.90
C ARG A 155 -16.83 -10.83 9.07
N TYR A 156 -15.92 -9.97 8.60
CA TYR A 156 -14.48 -10.24 8.58
C TYR A 156 -13.73 -9.16 9.37
N PRO A 157 -13.45 -9.37 10.67
CA PRO A 157 -12.81 -8.35 11.52
C PRO A 157 -11.34 -8.08 11.16
N ASN A 158 -10.72 -8.97 10.38
CA ASN A 158 -9.36 -8.89 9.86
C ASN A 158 -9.27 -8.18 8.50
N VAL A 159 -10.26 -7.38 8.12
CA VAL A 159 -10.20 -6.52 6.92
C VAL A 159 -9.93 -5.06 7.30
N GLY A 160 -8.95 -4.45 6.65
CA GLY A 160 -8.63 -3.04 6.76
C GLY A 160 -8.87 -2.30 5.45
N VAL A 161 -8.87 -0.96 5.51
CA VAL A 161 -8.99 -0.11 4.32
C VAL A 161 -7.98 1.03 4.35
N CYS A 162 -7.44 1.37 3.18
CA CYS A 162 -6.60 2.54 3.00
C CYS A 162 -7.44 3.81 2.77
N LEU A 163 -7.03 4.94 3.33
CA LEU A 163 -7.59 6.27 3.08
C LEU A 163 -6.49 7.25 2.67
N GLN A 164 -6.86 8.25 1.86
CA GLN A 164 -5.91 9.12 1.18
C GLN A 164 -6.05 10.58 1.66
N ALA A 165 -5.08 11.08 2.42
CA ALA A 165 -5.15 12.38 3.07
C ALA A 165 -5.21 13.59 2.11
N TYR A 166 -4.86 13.44 0.84
CA TYR A 166 -4.93 14.52 -0.15
C TYR A 166 -6.34 14.83 -0.66
N LEU A 167 -7.34 13.96 -0.51
CA LEU A 167 -8.69 14.22 -1.01
C LEU A 167 -9.47 15.07 -0.01
N PHE A 168 -10.27 16.00 -0.52
CA PHE A 168 -11.16 16.81 0.33
C PHE A 168 -12.21 15.95 1.06
N ARG A 169 -12.75 14.94 0.37
CA ARG A 169 -13.78 14.03 0.88
C ARG A 169 -13.36 13.18 2.10
N THR A 170 -12.06 12.91 2.27
CA THR A 170 -11.59 11.90 3.24
C THR A 170 -11.94 12.23 4.69
N ALA A 171 -12.17 13.50 5.04
CA ALA A 171 -12.64 13.86 6.37
C ALA A 171 -14.06 13.33 6.67
N GLU A 172 -14.90 13.19 5.65
CA GLU A 172 -16.21 12.55 5.77
C GLU A 172 -16.10 11.03 5.79
N ASP A 173 -15.28 10.46 4.90
CA ASP A 173 -15.04 9.02 4.89
C ASP A 173 -14.48 8.53 6.24
N VAL A 174 -13.56 9.28 6.87
CA VAL A 174 -13.07 9.01 8.23
C VAL A 174 -14.21 9.02 9.24
N ARG A 175 -15.11 10.02 9.22
CA ARG A 175 -16.25 10.08 10.15
C ARG A 175 -17.19 8.88 9.99
N ARG A 176 -17.39 8.42 8.75
CA ARG A 176 -18.22 7.25 8.44
C ARG A 176 -17.60 5.94 8.91
N ILE A 177 -16.27 5.80 8.85
CA ILE A 177 -15.57 4.53 9.07
C ILE A 177 -15.10 4.36 10.51
N ALA A 178 -14.69 5.44 11.17
CA ALA A 178 -14.00 5.42 12.46
C ALA A 178 -14.76 4.66 13.56
N GLY A 179 -14.01 4.14 14.53
CA GLY A 179 -14.51 3.29 15.59
C GLY A 179 -13.55 2.15 15.94
N ARG A 180 -13.83 1.45 17.05
CA ARG A 180 -12.98 0.37 17.60
C ARG A 180 -12.72 -0.80 16.65
N ARG A 181 -13.63 -1.06 15.71
CA ARG A 181 -13.50 -2.14 14.70
C ARG A 181 -12.72 -1.70 13.45
N ALA A 182 -12.47 -0.41 13.27
CA ALA A 182 -11.86 0.08 12.04
C ALA A 182 -10.33 -0.03 12.09
N ILE A 183 -9.79 -0.73 11.10
CA ILE A 183 -8.35 -0.80 10.81
C ILE A 183 -8.12 0.04 9.56
N VAL A 184 -7.43 1.17 9.72
CA VAL A 184 -7.24 2.14 8.64
C VAL A 184 -5.77 2.36 8.35
N ARG A 185 -5.37 2.11 7.11
CA ARG A 185 -4.09 2.60 6.57
C ARG A 185 -4.27 4.05 6.14
N MET A 186 -3.54 4.97 6.75
CA MET A 186 -3.54 6.37 6.33
C MET A 186 -2.35 6.62 5.41
N ALA A 187 -2.63 6.94 4.14
CA ALA A 187 -1.65 7.32 3.14
C ALA A 187 -1.83 8.79 2.73
N LYS A 188 -0.84 9.37 2.04
CA LYS A 188 -0.98 10.72 1.48
C LYS A 188 -1.93 10.75 0.27
N GLY A 189 -1.84 9.74 -0.60
CA GLY A 189 -2.45 9.72 -1.93
C GLY A 189 -1.39 9.53 -3.02
N ALA A 190 -1.63 8.60 -3.94
CA ALA A 190 -0.66 8.13 -4.93
C ALA A 190 -1.05 8.42 -6.39
N TYR A 191 -2.27 8.92 -6.63
CA TYR A 191 -2.76 9.21 -7.97
C TYR A 191 -2.61 10.70 -8.31
N LEU A 192 -2.79 11.04 -9.59
CA LEU A 192 -2.80 12.42 -10.05
C LEU A 192 -4.24 12.89 -10.09
N GLU A 193 -4.62 13.70 -9.10
CA GLU A 193 -5.99 14.17 -8.92
C GLU A 193 -6.10 15.68 -9.19
N PRO A 194 -7.22 16.14 -9.77
CA PRO A 194 -7.39 17.55 -10.10
C PRO A 194 -7.55 18.41 -8.82
N LYS A 195 -7.28 19.71 -8.96
CA LYS A 195 -7.18 20.66 -7.84
C LYS A 195 -8.51 20.93 -7.12
N ASP A 196 -9.62 20.66 -7.79
CA ASP A 196 -10.99 20.81 -7.31
C ASP A 196 -11.43 19.66 -6.38
N VAL A 197 -10.70 18.53 -6.39
CA VAL A 197 -10.99 17.37 -5.53
C VAL A 197 -9.89 17.04 -4.53
N ALA A 198 -8.68 17.57 -4.73
CA ALA A 198 -7.51 17.22 -3.91
C ALA A 198 -6.58 18.40 -3.57
N TYR A 199 -6.06 18.39 -2.34
CA TYR A 199 -4.97 19.26 -1.90
C TYR A 199 -3.71 19.01 -2.74
N GLN A 200 -3.19 20.07 -3.36
CA GLN A 200 -2.00 19.99 -4.23
C GLN A 200 -0.69 20.28 -3.47
N ARG A 201 -0.79 21.01 -2.37
CA ARG A 201 0.35 21.49 -1.58
C ARG A 201 0.69 20.52 -0.46
N MET A 202 1.95 20.08 -0.42
CA MET A 202 2.43 19.12 0.59
C MET A 202 2.21 19.56 2.05
N PRO A 203 2.36 20.85 2.45
CA PRO A 203 2.01 21.29 3.80
C PRO A 203 0.54 21.03 4.16
N ASP A 204 -0.37 21.21 3.22
CA ASP A 204 -1.81 21.05 3.42
C ASP A 204 -2.19 19.56 3.48
N ILE A 205 -1.59 18.74 2.60
CA ILE A 205 -1.70 17.27 2.67
C ILE A 205 -1.19 16.74 4.02
N ARG A 206 -0.02 17.21 4.50
CA ARG A 206 0.54 16.80 5.80
C ARG A 206 -0.37 17.18 6.96
N ARG A 207 -0.92 18.40 6.94
CA ARG A 207 -1.85 18.88 7.97
C ARG A 207 -3.10 18.00 7.99
N ASN A 208 -3.68 17.71 6.84
CA ASN A 208 -4.86 16.87 6.75
C ASN A 208 -4.55 15.43 7.19
N TYR A 209 -3.42 14.86 6.76
CA TYR A 209 -2.97 13.52 7.18
C TYR A 209 -2.91 13.41 8.71
N ALA A 210 -2.23 14.34 9.38
CA ALA A 210 -2.09 14.32 10.83
C ALA A 210 -3.44 14.48 11.54
N ARG A 211 -4.31 15.36 11.04
CA ARG A 211 -5.68 15.57 11.57
C ARG A 211 -6.52 14.29 11.45
N LEU A 212 -6.53 13.66 10.28
CA LEU A 212 -7.33 12.46 10.01
C LEU A 212 -6.86 11.27 10.85
N ALA A 213 -5.55 11.05 10.93
CA ALA A 213 -4.97 9.98 11.74
C ALA A 213 -5.25 10.17 13.24
N ALA A 214 -5.12 11.40 13.74
CA ALA A 214 -5.48 11.72 15.13
C ALA A 214 -6.98 11.48 15.40
N THR A 215 -7.85 11.85 14.47
CA THR A 215 -9.30 11.63 14.56
C THR A 215 -9.63 10.13 14.66
N LEU A 216 -9.05 9.30 13.79
CA LEU A 216 -9.20 7.85 13.81
C LEU A 216 -8.75 7.24 15.15
N LEU A 217 -7.56 7.62 15.63
CA LEU A 217 -7.04 7.15 16.91
C LEU A 217 -7.93 7.57 18.09
N SER A 218 -8.42 8.81 18.09
CA SER A 218 -9.34 9.30 19.13
C SER A 218 -10.68 8.56 19.12
N ALA A 219 -11.15 8.12 17.95
CA ALA A 219 -12.37 7.33 17.82
C ALA A 219 -12.21 5.83 18.17
N GLY A 220 -11.02 5.40 18.58
CA GLY A 220 -10.78 4.00 18.96
C GLY A 220 -10.24 3.12 17.83
N SER A 221 -10.07 3.63 16.61
CA SER A 221 -9.56 2.85 15.47
C SER A 221 -8.09 2.44 15.62
N THR A 222 -7.71 1.40 14.90
CA THR A 222 -6.30 1.03 14.65
C THR A 222 -5.82 1.78 13.41
N VAL A 223 -4.67 2.46 13.51
CA VAL A 223 -4.15 3.31 12.42
C VAL A 223 -2.77 2.87 11.97
N HIS A 224 -2.65 2.52 10.69
CA HIS A 224 -1.36 2.22 10.08
C HIS A 224 -0.85 3.46 9.36
N PHE A 225 0.24 4.04 9.86
CA PHE A 225 0.85 5.25 9.32
C PHE A 225 1.71 4.92 8.09
N ALA A 226 1.08 4.86 6.91
CA ALA A 226 1.76 4.59 5.64
C ALA A 226 2.43 5.86 5.08
N THR A 227 3.67 6.13 5.51
CA THR A 227 4.42 7.29 5.02
C THR A 227 5.94 7.19 5.24
N HIS A 228 6.71 7.71 4.28
CA HIS A 228 8.17 7.88 4.40
C HIS A 228 8.58 9.34 4.70
N ASP A 229 7.61 10.20 5.01
CA ASP A 229 7.84 11.61 5.33
C ASP A 229 8.30 11.75 6.79
N PRO A 230 9.55 12.17 7.05
CA PRO A 230 10.06 12.28 8.41
C PRO A 230 9.15 13.11 9.33
N ARG A 231 8.58 14.21 8.80
CA ARG A 231 7.74 15.09 9.60
C ARG A 231 6.46 14.38 10.08
N LEU A 232 5.89 13.52 9.24
CA LEU A 232 4.72 12.73 9.61
C LEU A 232 5.09 11.54 10.49
N VAL A 233 6.18 10.83 10.19
CA VAL A 233 6.66 9.71 11.00
C VAL A 233 6.97 10.17 12.43
N HIS A 234 7.85 11.16 12.59
CA HIS A 234 8.22 11.68 13.91
C HIS A 234 7.07 12.41 14.59
N GLY A 235 6.18 13.04 13.83
CA GLY A 235 4.94 13.63 14.34
C GLY A 235 3.99 12.59 14.94
N ALA A 236 3.75 11.50 14.20
CA ALA A 236 2.92 10.38 14.65
C ALA A 236 3.54 9.67 15.85
N ALA A 237 4.85 9.37 15.83
CA ALA A 237 5.56 8.75 16.97
C ALA A 237 5.39 9.57 18.25
N ARG A 238 5.63 10.90 18.19
CA ARG A 238 5.40 11.78 19.35
C ARG A 238 3.94 11.81 19.77
N TYR A 239 3.00 11.79 18.82
CA TYR A 239 1.58 11.80 19.14
C TYR A 239 1.14 10.54 19.89
N VAL A 240 1.49 9.35 19.38
CA VAL A 240 1.10 8.08 20.00
C VAL A 240 1.72 7.91 21.39
N THR A 241 2.98 8.30 21.58
CA THR A 241 3.64 8.30 22.90
C THR A 241 2.95 9.25 23.86
N ARG A 242 2.74 10.52 23.48
CA ARG A 242 2.11 11.53 24.36
C ARG A 242 0.68 11.18 24.75
N ARG A 243 -0.04 10.48 23.88
CA ARG A 243 -1.42 10.06 24.11
C ARG A 243 -1.54 8.68 24.76
N GLY A 244 -0.42 7.99 25.02
CA GLY A 244 -0.44 6.63 25.55
C GLY A 244 -1.22 5.66 24.66
N VAL A 245 -1.13 5.81 23.34
CA VAL A 245 -1.84 4.91 22.42
C VAL A 245 -1.18 3.52 22.51
N PRO A 246 -1.95 2.45 22.77
CA PRO A 246 -1.42 1.08 22.82
C PRO A 246 -0.74 0.68 21.49
N ARG A 247 0.32 -0.12 21.56
CA ARG A 247 1.13 -0.51 20.39
C ARG A 247 0.35 -1.34 19.38
N GLU A 248 -0.72 -2.00 19.80
CA GLU A 248 -1.60 -2.82 18.99
C GLU A 248 -2.54 -1.96 18.13
N ARG A 249 -2.67 -0.67 18.47
CA ARG A 249 -3.55 0.28 17.79
C ARG A 249 -2.84 1.14 16.74
N PHE A 250 -1.55 0.90 16.50
CA PHE A 250 -0.85 1.54 15.40
C PHE A 250 0.35 0.75 14.90
N GLU A 251 0.72 1.00 13.64
CA GLU A 251 2.02 0.58 13.10
C GLU A 251 2.51 1.61 12.07
N PHE A 252 3.82 1.70 11.88
CA PHE A 252 4.43 2.50 10.83
C PHE A 252 4.63 1.65 9.59
N GLN A 253 4.13 2.12 8.45
CA GLN A 253 4.21 1.40 7.20
C GLN A 253 5.06 2.13 6.18
N LEU A 254 6.06 1.42 5.65
CA LEU A 254 6.97 1.91 4.63
C LEU A 254 6.99 0.95 3.45
N LEU A 255 7.60 1.38 2.34
CA LEU A 255 7.69 0.56 1.13
C LEU A 255 9.05 -0.11 1.10
N ASN A 256 9.11 -1.30 0.51
CA ASN A 256 10.36 -1.99 0.28
C ASN A 256 11.35 -1.10 -0.49
N GLY A 257 12.61 -1.10 -0.06
CA GLY A 257 13.68 -0.30 -0.66
C GLY A 257 13.64 1.21 -0.41
N VAL A 258 12.63 1.73 0.30
CA VAL A 258 12.43 3.17 0.53
C VAL A 258 12.65 3.55 2.00
N ARG A 259 13.60 4.45 2.23
CA ARG A 259 13.94 4.99 3.56
C ARG A 259 14.22 3.90 4.61
N ARG A 260 15.10 2.96 4.25
CA ARG A 260 15.60 1.91 5.18
C ARG A 260 16.21 2.50 6.45
N ASP A 261 16.76 3.71 6.35
CA ASP A 261 17.22 4.52 7.49
C ASP A 261 16.09 4.79 8.50
N ILE A 262 14.90 5.22 8.05
CA ILE A 262 13.74 5.42 8.93
C ILE A 262 13.23 4.09 9.49
N GLN A 263 13.24 3.03 8.69
CA GLN A 263 12.79 1.71 9.14
C GLN A 263 13.65 1.24 10.32
N ALA A 264 14.97 1.29 10.18
CA ALA A 264 15.92 0.95 11.24
C ALA A 264 15.79 1.88 12.46
N GLU A 265 15.62 3.19 12.25
CA GLU A 265 15.39 4.17 13.32
C GLU A 265 14.15 3.80 14.16
N LEU A 266 13.03 3.50 13.51
CA LEU A 266 11.78 3.14 14.19
C LEU A 266 11.90 1.81 14.95
N VAL A 267 12.55 0.80 14.37
CA VAL A 267 12.81 -0.48 15.06
C VAL A 267 13.67 -0.26 16.29
N ALA A 268 14.75 0.53 16.19
CA ALA A 268 15.62 0.85 17.33
C ALA A 268 14.88 1.60 18.45
N GLN A 269 13.85 2.37 18.11
CA GLN A 269 12.94 3.03 19.06
C GLN A 269 11.86 2.10 19.61
N GLY A 270 11.88 0.81 19.24
CA GLY A 270 10.87 -0.17 19.61
C GLY A 270 9.49 0.14 19.04
N GLN A 271 9.39 0.83 17.90
CA GLN A 271 8.10 1.07 17.24
C GLN A 271 7.67 -0.14 16.40
N PRO A 272 6.36 -0.45 16.30
CA PRO A 272 5.87 -1.47 15.37
C PRO A 272 6.04 -0.98 13.93
N VAL A 273 6.84 -1.69 13.13
CA VAL A 273 7.13 -1.37 11.73
C VAL A 273 6.68 -2.51 10.82
N ARG A 274 6.05 -2.15 9.70
CA ARG A 274 5.74 -3.08 8.62
C ARG A 274 6.17 -2.53 7.27
N VAL A 275 6.79 -3.38 6.45
CA VAL A 275 7.22 -3.02 5.09
C VAL A 275 6.31 -3.68 4.06
N TYR A 276 5.84 -2.89 3.10
CA TYR A 276 5.07 -3.33 1.94
C TYR A 276 6.01 -3.89 0.88
N ILE A 277 5.80 -5.16 0.52
CA ILE A 277 6.64 -5.96 -0.36
C ILE A 277 5.84 -6.32 -1.61
N PRO A 278 6.03 -5.58 -2.72
CA PRO A 278 5.46 -5.96 -3.99
C PRO A 278 6.21 -7.16 -4.57
N TYR A 279 5.47 -8.10 -5.16
CA TYR A 279 6.01 -9.24 -5.89
C TYR A 279 5.07 -9.60 -7.07
N GLY A 280 5.60 -10.33 -8.04
CA GLY A 280 4.85 -10.74 -9.23
C GLY A 280 5.27 -10.00 -10.48
N THR A 281 4.79 -10.51 -11.62
CA THR A 281 5.28 -10.12 -12.95
C THR A 281 4.78 -8.75 -13.43
N GLN A 282 3.71 -8.20 -12.83
CA GLN A 282 3.13 -6.91 -13.23
C GLN A 282 3.78 -5.70 -12.51
N TRP A 283 5.10 -5.72 -12.34
CA TRP A 283 5.81 -4.70 -11.58
C TRP A 283 5.96 -3.33 -12.29
N TYR A 284 5.77 -3.28 -13.62
CA TYR A 284 6.05 -2.06 -14.38
C TYR A 284 5.20 -0.85 -13.96
N PRO A 285 3.85 -0.92 -13.91
CA PRO A 285 3.02 0.21 -13.46
C PRO A 285 3.30 0.62 -12.01
N TYR A 286 3.69 -0.33 -11.15
CA TYR A 286 4.12 -0.02 -9.79
C TYR A 286 5.43 0.77 -9.79
N LEU A 287 6.44 0.31 -10.52
CA LEU A 287 7.75 0.96 -10.60
C LEU A 287 7.63 2.38 -11.15
N THR A 288 6.89 2.62 -12.23
CA THR A 288 6.73 3.95 -12.82
C THR A 288 6.17 4.96 -11.82
N ARG A 289 5.17 4.55 -11.02
CA ARG A 289 4.63 5.36 -9.92
C ARG A 289 5.71 5.64 -8.85
N ARG A 290 6.54 4.66 -8.48
CA ARG A 290 7.67 4.87 -7.55
C ARG A 290 8.72 5.86 -8.08
N LEU A 291 8.98 5.86 -9.39
CA LEU A 291 9.93 6.78 -10.03
C LEU A 291 9.39 8.21 -10.12
N ALA A 292 8.11 8.38 -10.45
CA ALA A 292 7.46 9.68 -10.52
C ALA A 292 7.41 10.40 -9.16
N GLU A 293 7.49 9.67 -8.04
CA GLU A 293 7.48 10.24 -6.69
C GLU A 293 8.82 10.88 -6.25
N ARG A 294 9.94 10.61 -6.93
CA ARG A 294 11.25 11.21 -6.61
C ARG A 294 12.07 11.50 -7.88
N PRO A 295 12.26 12.78 -8.26
CA PRO A 295 13.11 13.17 -9.40
C PRO A 295 14.55 12.69 -9.29
N ALA A 296 15.08 12.54 -8.07
CA ALA A 296 16.42 11.98 -7.84
C ALA A 296 16.56 10.52 -8.33
N ASN A 297 15.48 9.74 -8.29
CA ASN A 297 15.47 8.39 -8.86
C ASN A 297 15.53 8.48 -10.40
N VAL A 298 14.84 9.45 -11.01
CA VAL A 298 14.87 9.71 -12.46
C VAL A 298 16.23 10.26 -12.93
N TYR A 299 16.85 11.15 -12.15
CA TYR A 299 18.21 11.63 -12.41
C TYR A 299 19.23 10.49 -12.30
N PHE A 300 19.11 9.61 -11.30
CA PHE A 300 19.90 8.38 -11.22
C PHE A 300 19.70 7.46 -12.44
N PHE A 301 18.48 7.40 -13.00
CA PHE A 301 18.17 6.71 -14.25
C PHE A 301 18.92 7.30 -15.44
N LEU A 302 18.91 8.64 -15.59
CA LEU A 302 19.52 9.33 -16.72
C LEU A 302 21.06 9.39 -16.60
N SER A 303 21.59 9.61 -15.41
CA SER A 303 23.05 9.73 -15.18
C SER A 303 23.79 8.41 -15.38
N ASN A 304 23.14 7.27 -15.11
CA ASN A 304 23.74 5.95 -15.28
C ASN A 304 23.47 5.32 -16.66
N ALA A 305 22.53 5.84 -17.46
CA ALA A 305 22.36 5.45 -18.85
C ALA A 305 23.40 6.12 -19.79
N VAL A 306 23.97 7.27 -19.36
CA VAL A 306 24.97 8.04 -20.13
C VAL A 306 26.42 7.66 -19.78
N ARG A 307 26.65 7.01 -18.63
CA ARG A 307 27.94 6.37 -18.33
C ARG A 307 27.99 5.00 -19.01
N ARG A 308 28.49 4.99 -20.24
CA ARG A 308 29.05 3.80 -20.89
C ARG A 308 30.21 3.24 -20.08
#